data_AF-A0A1G9WZV5-F1
#
_entry.id   AF-A0A1G9WZV5-F1
#
_cell.length_a   1.000
_cell.length_b   1.000
_cell.length_c   1.000
_cell.angle_alpha   90.00
_cell.angle_beta   90.00
_cell.angle_gamma   90.00
#
_symmetry.space_group_name_H-M   'P 1'
#
loop_
_entity.id
_entity.type
_entity.pdbx_description
1 polymer ?
#
loop_
_entity_poly.entity_id
_entity_poly.type
_entity_poly.pdbx_seq_one_letter_code
_entity_poly.pdbx_strand_id
1 'polypeptide(L)'
;MTVGIVGGGIAGLAAAYRLQRHGHDVRVFEASDDLGGLAAVYETSGDPIEKFYHHLSKSEETIVELAEDLGVGDRVEWIYGNDGYYVDGVVHPLNTIWEIAAYPHMSLYDKFRLGMLTMEVDVRGGVPSFDTYDDLESYEDVPIREFLVEHTTKGVYENFFEPLLDAKFGDRKDDVSAAWLLGRIKFRGERDLLKGEQLGYFDGSFATLIDALIEGVGREHVQTGARVVDLQTGDGGSATADGGAVATEGGPDTTASAAVESVTVETDDGRETHELDALVVAAMPNVLEDLTGFECDIDFQGAVCAVLTLSESLMDETYWLNVAHDAPFGALIEHTNFVPPERYGGDHLLYVASYVQSPEEWLWQADEDEVESRWLEHIGEMFPDFDDEQVEEVRISRNPRAAPVYERGYLDMVVPYDLADEVADGVYYAGMASRAQYPERSLNGGVLAGFECADRIAEKS
;
A
#
# COMPACT_ATOMS: atom_id res chain seq x y z
N MET A 1 27.82 5.54 -13.36
CA MET A 1 27.80 5.71 -11.91
C MET A 1 27.38 4.40 -11.27
N THR A 2 27.81 4.16 -10.04
CA THR A 2 27.35 3.07 -9.19
C THR A 2 26.29 3.61 -8.24
N VAL A 3 25.08 3.04 -8.27
CA VAL A 3 23.95 3.47 -7.45
C VAL A 3 23.60 2.38 -6.44
N GLY A 4 23.62 2.72 -5.16
CA GLY A 4 23.10 1.87 -4.09
C GLY A 4 21.59 2.04 -3.94
N ILE A 5 20.88 0.97 -3.62
CA ILE A 5 19.42 0.98 -3.41
C ILE A 5 19.14 0.27 -2.09
N VAL A 6 18.46 0.96 -1.17
CA VAL A 6 18.05 0.43 0.14
C VAL A 6 16.59 -0.01 0.06
N GLY A 7 16.35 -1.32 0.14
CA GLY A 7 15.02 -1.94 0.08
C GLY A 7 14.81 -2.74 -1.21
N GLY A 8 14.53 -4.03 -1.06
CA GLY A 8 14.21 -4.98 -2.14
C GLY A 8 12.71 -5.11 -2.43
N GLY A 9 11.92 -4.09 -2.09
CA GLY A 9 10.52 -3.99 -2.48
C GLY A 9 10.33 -3.54 -3.92
N ILE A 10 9.08 -3.46 -4.38
CA ILE A 10 8.75 -3.12 -5.77
C ILE A 10 9.38 -1.79 -6.24
N ALA A 11 9.41 -0.77 -5.37
CA ALA A 11 9.99 0.54 -5.69
C ALA A 11 11.51 0.46 -5.92
N GLY A 12 12.23 -0.26 -5.05
CA GLY A 12 13.67 -0.44 -5.17
C GLY A 12 14.07 -1.27 -6.38
N LEU A 13 13.35 -2.37 -6.63
CA LEU A 13 13.56 -3.21 -7.81
C LEU A 13 13.23 -2.46 -9.12
N ALA A 14 12.15 -1.68 -9.16
CA ALA A 14 11.81 -0.83 -10.30
C ALA A 14 12.86 0.27 -10.55
N ALA A 15 13.36 0.91 -9.48
CA ALA A 15 14.46 1.87 -9.58
C ALA A 15 15.72 1.22 -10.15
N ALA A 16 16.11 0.05 -9.63
CA ALA A 16 17.27 -0.71 -10.11
C ALA A 16 17.16 -1.03 -11.61
N TYR A 17 16.00 -1.55 -12.01
CA TYR A 17 15.72 -1.92 -13.40
C TYR A 17 15.83 -0.71 -14.34
N ARG A 18 15.25 0.42 -13.96
CA ARG A 18 15.27 1.64 -14.79
C ARG A 18 16.65 2.30 -14.83
N LEU A 19 17.38 2.31 -13.72
CA LEU A 19 18.76 2.79 -13.64
C LEU A 19 19.70 1.99 -14.56
N GLN A 20 19.57 0.66 -14.60
CA GLN A 20 20.36 -0.16 -15.53
C GLN A 20 20.04 0.14 -16.99
N ARG A 21 18.77 0.42 -17.33
CA ARG A 21 18.38 0.86 -18.68
C ARG A 21 18.95 2.22 -19.06
N HIS A 22 19.22 3.08 -18.07
CA HIS A 22 19.98 4.33 -18.25
C HIS A 22 21.51 4.13 -18.27
N GLY A 23 22.00 2.90 -18.08
CA GLY A 23 23.41 2.53 -18.17
C GLY A 23 24.20 2.67 -16.87
N HIS A 24 23.52 2.74 -15.72
CA HIS A 24 24.16 2.76 -14.40
C HIS A 24 24.43 1.34 -13.88
N ASP A 25 25.47 1.20 -13.05
CA ASP A 25 25.70 0.00 -12.24
C ASP A 25 24.88 0.12 -10.95
N VAL A 26 24.25 -0.96 -10.50
CA VAL A 26 23.33 -0.93 -9.37
C VAL A 26 23.64 -2.02 -8.36
N ARG A 27 23.34 -1.74 -7.08
CA ARG A 27 23.34 -2.72 -5.99
C ARG A 27 22.11 -2.50 -5.12
N VAL A 28 21.31 -3.54 -4.95
CA VAL A 28 20.11 -3.55 -4.09
C VAL A 28 20.45 -4.27 -2.80
N PHE A 29 20.21 -3.61 -1.66
CA PHE A 29 20.38 -4.16 -0.33
C PHE A 29 19.02 -4.30 0.34
N GLU A 30 18.63 -5.54 0.65
CA GLU A 30 17.41 -5.88 1.36
C GLU A 30 17.75 -6.48 2.73
N ALA A 31 17.17 -5.91 3.79
CA ALA A 31 17.48 -6.30 5.15
C ALA A 31 16.92 -7.68 5.53
N SER A 32 15.82 -8.11 4.90
CA SER A 32 15.21 -9.42 5.11
C SER A 32 15.70 -10.45 4.09
N ASP A 33 15.32 -11.72 4.31
CA ASP A 33 15.59 -12.80 3.36
C ASP A 33 14.61 -12.81 2.18
N ASP A 34 13.45 -12.14 2.33
CA ASP A 34 12.38 -12.09 1.34
C ASP A 34 12.47 -10.80 0.49
N LEU A 35 12.17 -10.91 -0.80
CA LEU A 35 12.03 -9.75 -1.70
C LEU A 35 10.55 -9.44 -1.95
N GLY A 36 10.26 -8.22 -2.43
CA GLY A 36 8.91 -7.77 -2.75
C GLY A 36 8.26 -6.85 -1.70
N GLY A 37 8.85 -6.73 -0.50
CA GLY A 37 8.36 -5.83 0.55
C GLY A 37 6.92 -6.16 0.97
N LEU A 38 6.00 -5.20 0.84
CA LEU A 38 4.57 -5.42 1.15
C LEU A 38 3.85 -6.37 0.17
N ALA A 39 4.50 -6.72 -0.95
CA ALA A 39 4.02 -7.74 -1.89
C ALA A 39 4.79 -9.08 -1.74
N ALA A 40 5.52 -9.26 -0.63
CA ALA A 40 6.07 -10.56 -0.29
C ALA A 40 4.95 -11.60 -0.14
N VAL A 41 5.28 -12.86 -0.43
CA VAL A 41 4.30 -13.95 -0.54
C VAL A 41 4.51 -15.05 0.48
N TYR A 42 3.47 -15.87 0.65
CA TYR A 42 3.51 -17.19 1.22
C TYR A 42 3.38 -18.23 0.11
N GLU A 43 4.11 -19.34 0.24
CA GLU A 43 3.94 -20.50 -0.61
C GLU A 43 2.58 -21.18 -0.35
N THR A 44 1.96 -21.74 -1.38
CA THR A 44 0.75 -22.55 -1.28
C THR A 44 0.94 -23.89 -2.01
N SER A 45 -0.11 -24.70 -2.08
CA SER A 45 -0.15 -25.92 -2.90
C SER A 45 -0.09 -25.64 -4.41
N GLY A 46 -0.25 -24.39 -4.85
CA GLY A 46 -0.15 -23.94 -6.23
C GLY A 46 0.57 -22.60 -6.36
N ASP A 47 -0.12 -21.58 -6.88
CA ASP A 47 0.42 -20.22 -6.99
C ASP A 47 0.70 -19.65 -5.59
N PRO A 48 1.80 -18.89 -5.39
CA PRO A 48 2.01 -18.19 -4.14
C PRO A 48 0.91 -17.13 -3.91
N ILE A 49 0.77 -16.67 -2.67
CA ILE A 49 -0.22 -15.65 -2.28
C ILE A 49 0.43 -14.57 -1.44
N GLU A 50 0.10 -13.30 -1.68
CA GLU A 50 0.70 -12.19 -0.96
C GLU A 50 0.35 -12.22 0.53
N LYS A 51 1.28 -11.79 1.40
CA LYS A 51 1.08 -11.67 2.85
C LYS A 51 0.00 -10.63 3.21
N PHE A 52 -0.22 -9.67 2.32
CA PHE A 52 -1.28 -8.67 2.38
C PHE A 52 -2.03 -8.70 1.06
N TYR A 53 -3.35 -8.53 1.07
CA TYR A 53 -4.15 -8.53 -0.16
C TYR A 53 -3.69 -7.46 -1.16
N HIS A 54 -3.67 -7.80 -2.44
CA HIS A 54 -3.39 -6.85 -3.54
C HIS A 54 -4.27 -7.16 -4.76
N HIS A 55 -4.58 -6.10 -5.51
CA HIS A 55 -5.13 -6.16 -6.86
C HIS A 55 -4.72 -4.89 -7.59
N LEU A 56 -4.80 -4.92 -8.92
CA LEU A 56 -4.59 -3.75 -9.76
C LEU A 56 -5.91 -3.08 -10.10
N SER A 57 -5.89 -1.76 -10.16
CA SER A 57 -6.89 -0.98 -10.87
C SER A 57 -6.50 -0.77 -12.32
N LYS A 58 -7.50 -0.61 -13.19
CA LYS A 58 -7.31 -0.22 -14.60
C LYS A 58 -6.56 1.11 -14.76
N SER A 59 -6.63 2.00 -13.78
CA SER A 59 -5.88 3.27 -13.81
C SER A 59 -4.39 3.10 -13.53
N GLU A 60 -3.94 1.92 -13.09
CA GLU A 60 -2.54 1.63 -12.78
C GLU A 60 -1.79 1.17 -14.04
N GLU A 61 -1.61 2.08 -14.99
CA GLU A 61 -1.01 1.76 -16.28
C GLU A 61 0.50 1.46 -16.19
N THR A 62 1.24 2.16 -15.32
CA THR A 62 2.72 2.04 -15.27
C THR A 62 3.19 0.66 -14.83
N ILE A 63 2.53 0.02 -13.86
CA ILE A 63 2.88 -1.34 -13.43
C ILE A 63 2.52 -2.39 -14.50
N VAL A 64 1.45 -2.15 -15.26
CA VAL A 64 1.07 -3.00 -16.40
C VAL A 64 2.07 -2.85 -17.55
N GLU A 65 2.45 -1.62 -17.89
CA GLU A 65 3.51 -1.34 -18.88
C GLU A 65 4.85 -1.95 -18.48
N LEU A 66 5.22 -1.87 -17.20
CA LEU A 66 6.42 -2.54 -16.69
C LEU A 66 6.33 -4.06 -16.85
N ALA A 67 5.17 -4.66 -16.58
CA ALA A 67 4.97 -6.09 -16.80
C ALA A 67 5.12 -6.46 -18.29
N GLU A 68 4.60 -5.64 -19.21
CA GLU A 68 4.79 -5.81 -20.65
C GLU A 68 6.27 -5.73 -21.04
N ASP A 69 6.99 -4.73 -20.52
CA ASP A 69 8.43 -4.52 -20.74
C ASP A 69 9.29 -5.68 -20.24
N LEU A 70 8.86 -6.34 -19.17
CA LEU A 70 9.49 -7.53 -18.60
C LEU A 70 9.05 -8.83 -19.26
N GLY A 71 8.10 -8.77 -20.20
CA GLY A 71 7.60 -9.94 -20.94
C GLY A 71 6.63 -10.82 -20.17
N VAL A 72 6.02 -10.29 -19.11
CA VAL A 72 4.99 -10.97 -18.29
C VAL A 72 3.63 -10.24 -18.33
N GLY A 73 3.45 -9.26 -19.22
CA GLY A 73 2.20 -8.50 -19.35
C GLY A 73 1.00 -9.36 -19.78
N ASP A 74 1.22 -10.46 -20.51
CA ASP A 74 0.17 -11.42 -20.87
C ASP A 74 -0.35 -12.26 -19.69
N ARG A 75 0.34 -12.17 -18.53
CA ARG A 75 -0.07 -12.79 -17.27
C ARG A 75 -1.04 -11.92 -16.48
N VAL A 76 -1.28 -10.66 -16.87
CA VAL A 76 -2.24 -9.78 -16.20
C VAL A 76 -3.66 -10.13 -16.66
N GLU A 77 -4.46 -10.62 -15.71
CA GLU A 77 -5.86 -10.98 -15.91
C GLU A 77 -6.78 -9.93 -15.30
N TRP A 78 -7.81 -9.52 -16.05
CA TRP A 78 -8.80 -8.55 -15.60
C TRP A 78 -10.12 -9.23 -15.25
N ILE A 79 -10.36 -9.43 -13.96
CA ILE A 79 -11.44 -10.24 -13.40
C ILE A 79 -12.47 -9.32 -12.73
N TYR A 80 -13.75 -9.69 -12.79
CA TYR A 80 -14.79 -8.96 -12.06
C TYR A 80 -14.79 -9.39 -10.59
N GLY A 81 -14.53 -8.44 -9.69
CA GLY A 81 -14.59 -8.64 -8.26
C GLY A 81 -16.01 -8.43 -7.72
N ASN A 82 -16.40 -9.24 -6.74
CA ASN A 82 -17.66 -9.11 -6.04
C ASN A 82 -17.44 -8.51 -4.64
N ASP A 83 -17.92 -7.29 -4.45
CA ASP A 83 -17.97 -6.60 -3.18
C ASP A 83 -19.25 -6.87 -2.40
N GLY A 84 -19.10 -6.92 -1.08
CA GLY A 84 -20.18 -7.00 -0.12
C GLY A 84 -19.99 -6.04 1.06
N TYR A 85 -21.09 -5.83 1.77
CA TYR A 85 -21.11 -5.11 3.04
C TYR A 85 -21.88 -5.92 4.06
N TYR A 86 -21.19 -6.36 5.12
CA TYR A 86 -21.81 -7.07 6.22
C TYR A 86 -22.36 -6.07 7.23
N VAL A 87 -23.67 -6.08 7.44
CA VAL A 87 -24.34 -5.25 8.46
C VAL A 87 -25.57 -5.97 8.97
N ASP A 88 -25.86 -5.83 10.27
CA ASP A 88 -27.04 -6.41 10.93
C ASP A 88 -27.27 -7.91 10.67
N GLY A 89 -26.19 -8.69 10.59
CA GLY A 89 -26.26 -10.14 10.43
C GLY A 89 -26.35 -10.63 8.98
N VAL A 90 -26.22 -9.73 7.99
CA VAL A 90 -26.47 -10.06 6.58
C VAL A 90 -25.36 -9.50 5.69
N VAL A 91 -24.87 -10.33 4.76
CA VAL A 91 -24.03 -9.89 3.65
C VAL A 91 -24.92 -9.25 2.58
N HIS A 92 -24.70 -7.96 2.32
CA HIS A 92 -25.35 -7.24 1.23
C HIS A 92 -24.38 -7.09 0.06
N PRO A 93 -24.60 -7.77 -1.08
CA PRO A 93 -23.84 -7.52 -2.30
C PRO A 93 -24.00 -6.06 -2.73
N LEU A 94 -22.94 -5.46 -3.25
CA LEU A 94 -22.93 -4.07 -3.72
C LEU A 94 -22.21 -3.96 -5.07
N ASN A 95 -22.47 -4.88 -6.02
CA ASN A 95 -21.78 -4.95 -7.33
C ASN A 95 -22.61 -4.32 -8.44
N THR A 96 -23.88 -4.66 -8.51
CA THR A 96 -24.78 -4.18 -9.55
C THR A 96 -25.61 -3.00 -9.06
N ILE A 97 -26.13 -2.22 -10.00
CA ILE A 97 -27.06 -1.13 -9.67
C ILE A 97 -28.33 -1.65 -8.95
N TRP A 98 -28.73 -2.90 -9.18
CA TRP A 98 -29.93 -3.48 -8.57
C TRP A 98 -29.68 -3.89 -7.13
N GLU A 99 -28.49 -4.41 -6.84
CA GLU A 99 -28.04 -4.73 -5.48
C GLU A 99 -27.88 -3.46 -4.64
N ILE A 100 -27.24 -2.42 -5.21
CA ILE A 100 -27.20 -1.10 -4.58
C ILE A 100 -28.62 -0.57 -4.34
N ALA A 101 -29.51 -0.70 -5.33
CA ALA A 101 -30.92 -0.30 -5.18
C ALA A 101 -31.68 -1.11 -4.12
N ALA A 102 -31.29 -2.37 -3.85
CA ALA A 102 -31.86 -3.23 -2.83
C ALA A 102 -31.29 -2.99 -1.42
N TYR A 103 -30.10 -2.38 -1.29
CA TYR A 103 -29.45 -2.13 0.00
C TYR A 103 -30.36 -1.35 0.98
N PRO A 104 -30.76 -1.92 2.12
CA PRO A 104 -31.84 -1.36 2.94
C PRO A 104 -31.42 -0.20 3.84
N HIS A 105 -30.12 0.01 4.05
CA HIS A 105 -29.59 1.04 4.96
C HIS A 105 -29.34 2.40 4.29
N MET A 106 -29.78 2.58 3.04
CA MET A 106 -29.75 3.86 2.34
C MET A 106 -31.11 4.20 1.74
N SER A 107 -31.54 5.46 1.85
CA SER A 107 -32.71 5.94 1.12
C SER A 107 -32.43 6.05 -0.38
N LEU A 108 -33.48 6.18 -1.20
CA LEU A 108 -33.30 6.42 -2.65
C LEU A 108 -32.52 7.71 -2.95
N TYR A 109 -32.65 8.73 -2.09
CA TYR A 109 -31.91 9.98 -2.24
C TYR A 109 -30.43 9.81 -1.89
N ASP A 110 -30.12 9.03 -0.85
CA ASP A 110 -28.75 8.66 -0.47
C ASP A 110 -28.05 7.94 -1.63
N LYS A 111 -28.70 6.93 -2.21
CA LYS A 111 -28.18 6.17 -3.36
C LYS A 111 -27.95 7.04 -4.58
N PHE A 112 -28.88 7.96 -4.87
CA PHE A 112 -28.72 8.92 -5.94
C PHE A 112 -27.48 9.79 -5.70
N ARG A 113 -27.35 10.39 -4.51
CA ARG A 113 -26.25 11.29 -4.19
C ARG A 113 -24.89 10.59 -4.18
N LEU A 114 -24.81 9.40 -3.60
CA LEU A 114 -23.63 8.56 -3.63
C LEU A 114 -23.26 8.16 -5.07
N GLY A 115 -24.22 7.70 -5.86
CA GLY A 115 -23.99 7.35 -7.26
C GLY A 115 -23.48 8.52 -8.10
N MET A 116 -24.00 9.73 -7.87
CA MET A 116 -23.49 10.93 -8.55
C MET A 116 -22.02 11.22 -8.16
N LEU A 117 -21.65 11.09 -6.88
CA LEU A 117 -20.27 11.24 -6.44
C LEU A 117 -19.35 10.17 -7.08
N THR A 118 -19.77 8.90 -7.11
CA THR A 118 -18.97 7.81 -7.71
C THR A 118 -18.81 7.97 -9.23
N MET A 119 -19.76 8.62 -9.91
CA MET A 119 -19.63 8.99 -11.33
C MET A 119 -18.87 10.32 -11.53
N GLU A 120 -18.28 10.88 -10.47
CA GLU A 120 -17.57 12.15 -10.47
C GLU A 120 -18.44 13.36 -10.89
N VAL A 121 -19.74 13.30 -10.63
CA VAL A 121 -20.69 14.37 -10.98
C VAL A 121 -21.20 15.11 -9.73
N ASP A 122 -20.92 16.41 -9.65
CA ASP A 122 -21.50 17.27 -8.62
C ASP A 122 -22.86 17.83 -9.05
N VAL A 123 -23.86 17.65 -8.20
CA VAL A 123 -25.25 18.10 -8.43
C VAL A 123 -25.76 19.12 -7.39
N ARG A 124 -24.91 19.56 -6.45
CA ARG A 124 -25.31 20.49 -5.37
C ARG A 124 -25.82 21.84 -5.91
N GLY A 125 -25.27 22.32 -7.02
CA GLY A 125 -25.64 23.58 -7.66
C GLY A 125 -26.94 23.55 -8.49
N GLY A 126 -27.62 22.40 -8.58
CA GLY A 126 -28.81 22.21 -9.42
C GLY A 126 -28.54 22.03 -10.92
N VAL A 127 -27.32 22.34 -11.38
CA VAL A 127 -26.79 21.99 -12.70
C VAL A 127 -25.61 21.03 -12.49
N PRO A 128 -25.58 19.85 -13.14
CA PRO A 128 -24.48 18.90 -13.04
C PRO A 128 -23.14 19.49 -13.52
N SER A 129 -22.07 19.31 -12.73
CA SER A 129 -20.68 19.58 -13.10
C SER A 129 -19.90 18.26 -13.13
N PHE A 130 -18.99 18.10 -14.09
CA PHE A 130 -18.30 16.84 -14.38
C PHE A 130 -16.78 16.88 -14.11
N ASP A 131 -16.29 18.05 -13.74
CA ASP A 131 -14.88 18.40 -13.55
C ASP A 131 -14.58 18.77 -12.08
N THR A 132 -15.61 18.80 -11.22
CA THR A 132 -15.49 19.26 -9.83
C THR A 132 -14.46 18.47 -9.03
N TYR A 133 -14.30 17.19 -9.31
CA TYR A 133 -13.43 16.29 -8.55
C TYR A 133 -12.17 15.90 -9.31
N ASP A 134 -11.85 16.58 -10.43
CA ASP A 134 -10.67 16.27 -11.25
C ASP A 134 -9.37 16.49 -10.49
N ASP A 135 -9.27 17.65 -9.83
CA ASP A 135 -8.12 18.04 -9.02
C ASP A 135 -8.31 17.59 -7.56
N LEU A 136 -7.61 16.52 -7.18
CA LEU A 136 -7.66 15.96 -5.83
C LEU A 136 -6.99 16.88 -4.80
N GLU A 137 -5.98 17.65 -5.20
CA GLU A 137 -5.20 18.52 -4.29
C GLU A 137 -6.09 19.64 -3.73
N SER A 138 -7.05 20.11 -4.53
CA SER A 138 -8.08 21.08 -4.08
C SER A 138 -8.92 20.59 -2.89
N TYR A 139 -8.87 19.30 -2.55
CA TYR A 139 -9.59 18.69 -1.43
C TYR A 139 -8.69 18.27 -0.27
N GLU A 140 -7.38 18.56 -0.33
CA GLU A 140 -6.44 18.04 0.67
C GLU A 140 -6.76 18.55 2.09
N ASP A 141 -7.18 19.81 2.23
CA ASP A 141 -7.48 20.43 3.52
C ASP A 141 -8.92 20.20 4.00
N VAL A 142 -9.75 19.56 3.17
CA VAL A 142 -11.17 19.39 3.45
C VAL A 142 -11.37 18.16 4.35
N PRO A 143 -11.99 18.29 5.54
CA PRO A 143 -12.30 17.14 6.38
C PRO A 143 -13.22 16.15 5.66
N ILE A 144 -12.88 14.87 5.66
CA ILE A 144 -13.63 13.84 4.93
C ILE A 144 -15.12 13.80 5.31
N ARG A 145 -15.44 13.99 6.60
CA ARG A 145 -16.81 14.01 7.09
C ARG A 145 -17.61 15.18 6.52
N GLU A 146 -17.02 16.38 6.51
CA GLU A 146 -17.67 17.57 5.96
C GLU A 146 -17.93 17.39 4.48
N PHE A 147 -16.91 16.92 3.75
CA PHE A 147 -17.01 16.59 2.33
C PHE A 147 -18.15 15.60 2.08
N LEU A 148 -18.18 14.47 2.78
CA LEU A 148 -19.20 13.44 2.58
C LEU A 148 -20.61 13.95 2.86
N VAL A 149 -20.82 14.64 3.98
CA VAL A 149 -22.15 15.17 4.33
C VAL A 149 -22.63 16.18 3.30
N GLU A 150 -21.73 17.00 2.77
CA GLU A 150 -22.06 18.03 1.77
C GLU A 150 -22.29 17.45 0.37
N HIS A 151 -21.44 16.53 -0.09
CA HIS A 151 -21.44 16.00 -1.45
C HIS A 151 -22.35 14.79 -1.61
N THR A 152 -22.65 14.09 -0.52
CA THR A 152 -23.64 13.00 -0.49
C THR A 152 -24.84 13.40 0.37
N THR A 153 -24.98 12.81 1.56
CA THR A 153 -25.92 13.14 2.61
C THR A 153 -25.36 12.74 3.97
N LYS A 154 -25.98 13.22 5.05
CA LYS A 154 -25.69 12.75 6.40
C LYS A 154 -25.92 11.24 6.57
N GLY A 155 -26.96 10.68 5.93
CA GLY A 155 -27.27 9.26 6.02
C GLY A 155 -26.25 8.37 5.31
N VAL A 156 -25.65 8.85 4.21
CA VAL A 156 -24.55 8.14 3.53
C VAL A 156 -23.29 8.14 4.39
N TYR A 157 -22.96 9.25 5.06
CA TYR A 157 -21.86 9.27 6.02
C TYR A 157 -22.11 8.27 7.16
N GLU A 158 -23.18 8.40 7.92
CA GLU A 158 -23.42 7.61 9.15
C GLU A 158 -23.61 6.11 8.88
N ASN A 159 -24.34 5.74 7.81
CA ASN A 159 -24.72 4.33 7.60
C ASN A 159 -23.79 3.56 6.65
N PHE A 160 -22.78 4.21 6.06
CA PHE A 160 -21.91 3.56 5.08
C PHE A 160 -20.44 3.92 5.25
N PHE A 161 -20.10 5.22 5.18
CA PHE A 161 -18.70 5.61 5.27
C PHE A 161 -18.15 5.61 6.68
N GLU A 162 -18.92 6.01 7.69
CA GLU A 162 -18.44 6.10 9.07
C GLU A 162 -17.91 4.75 9.59
N PRO A 163 -18.62 3.61 9.45
CA PRO A 163 -18.07 2.33 9.86
C PRO A 163 -16.82 1.92 9.07
N LEU A 164 -16.75 2.25 7.77
CA LEU A 164 -15.57 1.98 6.93
C LEU A 164 -14.35 2.82 7.36
N LEU A 165 -14.59 4.06 7.78
CA LEU A 165 -13.56 4.96 8.29
C LEU A 165 -13.09 4.55 9.67
N ASP A 166 -14.02 4.13 10.54
CA ASP A 166 -13.69 3.53 11.84
C ASP A 166 -12.82 2.28 11.67
N ALA A 167 -13.20 1.39 10.75
CA ALA A 167 -12.44 0.18 10.46
C ALA A 167 -11.05 0.45 9.87
N LYS A 168 -10.88 1.49 9.03
CA LYS A 168 -9.58 1.81 8.41
C LYS A 168 -8.70 2.69 9.29
N PHE A 169 -9.24 3.72 9.95
CA PHE A 169 -8.45 4.77 10.62
C PHE A 169 -8.71 4.87 12.12
N GLY A 170 -9.71 4.17 12.66
CA GLY A 170 -10.08 4.25 14.07
C GLY A 170 -10.28 5.70 14.53
N ASP A 171 -9.63 6.05 15.65
CA ASP A 171 -9.72 7.37 16.27
C ASP A 171 -9.13 8.50 15.40
N ARG A 172 -8.33 8.19 14.35
CA ARG A 172 -7.74 9.17 13.43
C ARG A 172 -8.65 9.57 12.27
N LYS A 173 -9.86 9.00 12.15
CA LYS A 173 -10.76 9.26 11.01
C LYS A 173 -11.12 10.73 10.80
N ASP A 174 -11.15 11.53 11.87
CA ASP A 174 -11.48 12.96 11.82
C ASP A 174 -10.32 13.81 11.27
N ASP A 175 -9.10 13.26 11.21
CA ASP A 175 -7.93 13.93 10.63
C ASP A 175 -7.85 13.77 9.11
N VAL A 176 -8.53 12.75 8.57
CA VAL A 176 -8.43 12.32 7.18
C VAL A 176 -9.00 13.35 6.19
N SER A 177 -8.23 13.55 5.13
CA SER A 177 -8.56 14.40 4.01
C SER A 177 -9.63 13.81 3.07
N ALA A 178 -10.48 14.66 2.51
CA ALA A 178 -11.38 14.27 1.43
C ALA A 178 -10.64 13.87 0.13
N ALA A 179 -9.41 14.35 -0.09
CA ALA A 179 -8.60 13.96 -1.24
C ALA A 179 -8.33 12.44 -1.26
N TRP A 180 -8.11 11.83 -0.09
CA TRP A 180 -7.96 10.38 0.04
C TRP A 180 -9.20 9.63 -0.44
N LEU A 181 -10.40 10.07 -0.02
CA LEU A 181 -11.65 9.44 -0.43
C LEU A 181 -11.85 9.52 -1.94
N LEU A 182 -11.64 10.70 -2.51
CA LEU A 182 -11.77 10.92 -3.95
C LEU A 182 -10.74 10.09 -4.73
N GLY A 183 -9.49 10.04 -4.23
CA GLY A 183 -8.46 9.14 -4.74
C GLY A 183 -8.90 7.69 -4.75
N ARG A 184 -9.50 7.21 -3.66
CA ARG A 184 -10.02 5.85 -3.55
C ARG A 184 -11.20 5.58 -4.49
N ILE A 185 -12.08 6.56 -4.71
CA ILE A 185 -13.17 6.44 -5.68
C ILE A 185 -12.62 6.32 -7.11
N LYS A 186 -11.62 7.15 -7.46
CA LYS A 186 -10.96 7.09 -8.78
C LYS A 186 -10.16 5.80 -8.96
N PHE A 187 -9.47 5.35 -7.91
CA PHE A 187 -8.75 4.08 -7.91
C PHE A 187 -9.69 2.91 -8.19
N ARG A 188 -10.94 2.95 -7.71
CA ARG A 188 -11.96 1.92 -7.99
C ARG A 188 -12.77 2.17 -9.28
N GLY A 189 -12.32 3.10 -10.13
CA GLY A 189 -13.14 3.83 -11.10
C GLY A 189 -13.66 3.03 -12.31
N GLU A 190 -13.11 1.86 -12.63
CA GLU A 190 -13.63 1.05 -13.74
C GLU A 190 -14.66 0.01 -13.29
N ARG A 191 -15.91 0.47 -13.24
CA ARG A 191 -17.05 -0.32 -12.80
C ARG A 191 -18.08 -0.54 -13.90
N ASP A 192 -18.41 -1.79 -14.16
CA ASP A 192 -19.54 -2.18 -15.00
C ASP A 192 -20.82 -2.19 -14.16
N LEU A 193 -21.83 -1.42 -14.57
CA LEU A 193 -23.10 -1.26 -13.84
C LEU A 193 -23.85 -2.59 -13.60
N LEU A 194 -23.58 -3.62 -14.40
CA LEU A 194 -24.23 -4.93 -14.35
C LEU A 194 -23.33 -6.04 -13.81
N LYS A 195 -22.02 -5.83 -13.72
CA LYS A 195 -21.05 -6.88 -13.32
C LYS A 195 -20.17 -6.51 -12.14
N GLY A 196 -20.16 -5.25 -11.70
CA GLY A 196 -19.29 -4.79 -10.62
C GLY A 196 -17.95 -4.26 -11.14
N GLU A 197 -16.97 -4.23 -10.25
CA GLU A 197 -15.66 -3.66 -10.49
C GLU A 197 -14.75 -4.65 -11.23
N GLN A 198 -13.97 -4.17 -12.18
CA GLN A 198 -12.95 -4.98 -12.84
C GLN A 198 -11.58 -4.71 -12.23
N LEU A 199 -10.96 -5.74 -11.67
CA LEU A 199 -9.69 -5.69 -10.98
C LEU A 199 -8.66 -6.56 -11.73
N GLY A 200 -7.41 -6.11 -11.73
CA GLY A 200 -6.30 -6.83 -12.33
C GLY A 200 -5.57 -7.72 -11.32
N TYR A 201 -5.13 -8.89 -11.76
CA TYR A 201 -4.29 -9.77 -10.95
C TYR A 201 -3.38 -10.59 -11.86
N PHE A 202 -2.23 -11.02 -11.35
CA PHE A 202 -1.28 -11.81 -12.12
C PHE A 202 -1.60 -13.31 -12.02
N ASP A 203 -1.60 -14.01 -13.15
CA ASP A 203 -1.46 -15.46 -13.19
C ASP A 203 -0.10 -15.85 -12.58
N GLY A 204 -0.10 -16.53 -11.42
CA GLY A 204 1.09 -16.74 -10.60
C GLY A 204 1.35 -15.67 -9.54
N SER A 205 0.34 -14.85 -9.17
CA SER A 205 0.42 -13.77 -8.17
C SER A 205 1.38 -12.63 -8.53
N PHE A 206 1.45 -11.59 -7.71
CA PHE A 206 2.43 -10.51 -7.84
C PHE A 206 3.88 -10.99 -7.75
N ALA A 207 4.13 -12.20 -7.23
CA ALA A 207 5.44 -12.86 -7.33
C ALA A 207 5.93 -12.93 -8.78
N THR A 208 5.03 -13.11 -9.76
CA THR A 208 5.38 -13.14 -11.18
C THR A 208 6.08 -11.86 -11.64
N LEU A 209 5.57 -10.69 -11.22
CA LEU A 209 6.20 -9.41 -11.53
C LEU A 209 7.50 -9.22 -10.75
N ILE A 210 7.52 -9.58 -9.46
CA ILE A 210 8.69 -9.45 -8.59
C ILE A 210 9.85 -10.30 -9.12
N ASP A 211 9.60 -11.56 -9.47
CA ASP A 211 10.59 -12.46 -10.04
C ASP A 211 11.11 -11.94 -11.37
N ALA A 212 10.23 -11.46 -12.25
CA ALA A 212 10.64 -10.88 -13.53
C ALA A 212 11.52 -9.62 -13.33
N LEU A 213 11.21 -8.79 -12.33
CA LEU A 213 12.06 -7.65 -11.94
C LEU A 213 13.42 -8.11 -11.42
N ILE A 214 13.47 -9.11 -10.53
CA ILE A 214 14.71 -9.66 -9.99
C ILE A 214 15.58 -10.24 -11.10
N GLU A 215 14.98 -10.99 -12.03
CA GLU A 215 15.68 -11.52 -13.20
C GLU A 215 16.15 -10.42 -14.14
N GLY A 216 15.33 -9.38 -14.35
CA GLY A 216 15.65 -8.22 -15.17
C GLY A 216 16.79 -7.38 -14.60
N VAL A 217 16.87 -7.27 -13.26
CA VAL A 217 17.97 -6.59 -12.53
C VAL A 217 19.23 -7.48 -12.48
N GLY A 218 19.05 -8.80 -12.42
CA GLY A 218 20.10 -9.79 -12.19
C GLY A 218 20.29 -10.06 -10.69
N ARG A 219 20.18 -11.34 -10.30
CA ARG A 219 20.27 -11.77 -8.88
C ARG A 219 21.62 -11.43 -8.23
N GLU A 220 22.68 -11.29 -9.03
CA GLU A 220 24.01 -10.87 -8.58
C GLU A 220 24.06 -9.41 -8.11
N HIS A 221 23.08 -8.59 -8.49
CA HIS A 221 22.95 -7.20 -8.08
C HIS A 221 22.06 -7.02 -6.85
N VAL A 222 21.43 -8.09 -6.35
CA VAL A 222 20.48 -8.07 -5.24
C VAL A 222 21.04 -8.90 -4.08
N GLN A 223 21.22 -8.25 -2.92
CA GLN A 223 21.72 -8.88 -1.71
C GLN A 223 20.63 -8.83 -0.63
N THR A 224 20.15 -10.00 -0.21
CA THR A 224 19.23 -10.17 0.94
C THR A 224 20.01 -10.39 2.23
N GLY A 225 19.33 -10.28 3.39
CA GLY A 225 19.99 -10.34 4.71
C GLY A 225 21.04 -9.24 4.91
N ALA A 226 20.89 -8.13 4.19
CA ALA A 226 21.88 -7.07 4.03
C ALA A 226 21.27 -5.73 4.45
N ARG A 227 21.37 -5.43 5.73
CA ARG A 227 20.82 -4.20 6.31
C ARG A 227 21.80 -3.05 6.13
N VAL A 228 21.40 -1.98 5.45
CA VAL A 228 22.17 -0.74 5.44
C VAL A 228 22.04 -0.05 6.80
N VAL A 229 23.18 0.26 7.44
CA VAL A 229 23.22 0.78 8.83
C VAL A 229 23.94 2.12 8.98
N ASP A 230 24.63 2.60 7.94
CA ASP A 230 25.33 3.89 7.95
C ASP A 230 25.49 4.41 6.52
N LEU A 231 25.40 5.73 6.35
CA LEU A 231 25.63 6.46 5.10
C LEU A 231 26.77 7.47 5.34
N GLN A 232 27.78 7.44 4.48
CA GLN A 232 28.89 8.40 4.53
C GLN A 232 28.77 9.43 3.40
N THR A 233 28.90 10.70 3.78
CA THR A 233 28.87 11.86 2.88
C THR A 233 30.17 12.68 3.02
N GLY A 234 30.59 13.31 1.92
CA GLY A 234 31.95 13.82 1.68
C GLY A 234 32.47 14.98 2.54
N ASP A 235 31.89 15.25 3.71
CA ASP A 235 32.45 16.15 4.74
C ASP A 235 32.28 15.57 6.16
N GLY A 236 32.67 14.30 6.36
CA GLY A 236 33.09 13.76 7.66
C GLY A 236 32.04 13.64 8.78
N GLY A 237 30.76 13.89 8.50
CA GLY A 237 29.66 13.62 9.41
C GLY A 237 29.14 12.20 9.19
N SER A 238 29.67 11.21 9.91
CA SER A 238 28.90 9.97 10.12
C SER A 238 27.69 10.34 10.99
N ALA A 239 26.49 10.19 10.45
CA ALA A 239 25.27 10.21 11.23
C ALA A 239 25.18 8.89 12.01
N THR A 240 26.00 8.72 13.05
CA THR A 240 25.89 7.53 13.91
C THR A 240 24.58 7.60 14.68
N ALA A 241 23.79 6.53 14.61
CA ALA A 241 22.71 6.24 15.52
C ALA A 241 23.23 5.94 16.95
N ASP A 242 23.72 6.97 17.64
CA ASP A 242 23.87 6.97 19.09
C ASP A 242 23.76 8.43 19.57
N GLY A 243 22.69 8.71 20.31
CA GLY A 243 22.15 10.05 20.53
C GLY A 243 23.18 11.11 20.96
N GLY A 244 23.31 12.15 20.15
CA GLY A 244 24.14 13.31 20.44
C GLY A 244 23.94 14.42 19.43
N ALA A 245 22.84 15.18 19.56
CA ALA A 245 22.60 16.38 18.78
C ALA A 245 23.79 17.36 18.90
N VAL A 246 24.46 17.62 17.78
CA VAL A 246 25.37 18.77 17.64
C VAL A 246 24.70 19.77 16.73
N ALA A 247 24.05 20.76 17.36
CA ALA A 247 23.58 21.96 16.68
C ALA A 247 24.77 22.71 16.07
N THR A 248 24.72 23.01 14.78
CA THR A 248 25.56 24.06 14.18
C THR A 248 24.67 25.17 13.66
N GLU A 249 24.78 26.34 14.31
CA GLU A 249 24.29 27.61 13.79
C GLU A 249 25.20 28.06 12.65
N GLY A 250 24.64 28.31 11.46
CA GLY A 250 25.37 28.90 10.32
C GLY A 250 24.41 29.55 9.32
N GLY A 251 24.62 30.84 9.04
CA GLY A 251 23.83 31.63 8.10
C GLY A 251 24.10 31.32 6.61
N PRO A 252 23.44 32.05 5.68
CA PRO A 252 23.34 31.67 4.28
C PRO A 252 24.60 32.06 3.51
N ASP A 253 25.52 31.12 3.37
CA ASP A 253 26.52 31.08 2.30
C ASP A 253 26.48 29.67 1.72
N THR A 254 26.42 29.57 0.39
CA THR A 254 26.29 28.33 -0.39
C THR A 254 27.34 27.30 -0.01
N THR A 255 27.01 26.40 0.92
CA THR A 255 27.72 25.14 1.13
C THR A 255 27.30 24.22 0.00
N ALA A 256 28.25 23.80 -0.84
CA ALA A 256 28.00 22.66 -1.71
C ALA A 256 27.58 21.50 -0.80
N SER A 257 26.41 20.92 -1.05
CA SER A 257 25.93 19.75 -0.31
C SER A 257 26.99 18.66 -0.38
N ALA A 258 27.35 18.08 0.76
CA ALA A 258 28.29 16.97 0.80
C ALA A 258 27.72 15.83 -0.08
N ALA A 259 28.53 15.24 -0.95
CA ALA A 259 28.06 14.17 -1.83
C ALA A 259 28.09 12.82 -1.12
N VAL A 260 27.23 11.88 -1.53
CA VAL A 260 27.31 10.48 -1.11
C VAL A 260 28.66 9.89 -1.52
N GLU A 261 29.28 9.13 -0.61
CA GLU A 261 30.54 8.42 -0.88
C GLU A 261 30.38 6.90 -0.74
N SER A 262 29.72 6.45 0.33
CA SER A 262 29.57 5.02 0.61
C SER A 262 28.42 4.71 1.56
N VAL A 263 28.03 3.43 1.59
CA VAL A 263 27.15 2.87 2.63
C VAL A 263 27.82 1.71 3.35
N THR A 264 27.51 1.55 4.63
CA THR A 264 27.87 0.35 5.40
C THR A 264 26.68 -0.58 5.51
N VAL A 265 26.91 -1.85 5.17
CA VAL A 265 25.92 -2.92 5.15
C VAL A 265 26.30 -3.96 6.19
N GLU A 266 25.34 -4.33 7.03
CA GLU A 266 25.46 -5.38 8.03
C GLU A 266 24.79 -6.66 7.52
N THR A 267 25.53 -7.76 7.57
CA THR A 267 25.12 -9.12 7.20
C THR A 267 25.50 -10.09 8.32
N ASP A 268 25.06 -11.34 8.22
CA ASP A 268 25.49 -12.42 9.13
C ASP A 268 27.02 -12.64 9.14
N ASP A 269 27.69 -12.32 8.02
CA ASP A 269 29.15 -12.47 7.87
C ASP A 269 29.94 -11.24 8.39
N GLY A 270 29.25 -10.16 8.73
CA GLY A 270 29.83 -8.94 9.29
C GLY A 270 29.41 -7.67 8.56
N ARG A 271 30.17 -6.59 8.79
CA ARG A 271 29.95 -5.28 8.17
C ARG A 271 30.88 -5.04 6.98
N GLU A 272 30.30 -4.62 5.88
CA GLU A 272 31.00 -4.27 4.65
C GLU A 272 30.67 -2.84 4.22
N THR A 273 31.63 -2.14 3.61
CA THR A 273 31.43 -0.79 3.08
C THR A 273 31.48 -0.83 1.56
N HIS A 274 30.51 -0.20 0.91
CA HIS A 274 30.44 -0.09 -0.55
C HIS A 274 30.50 1.37 -0.97
N GLU A 275 31.47 1.71 -1.82
CA GLU A 275 31.53 3.02 -2.47
C GLU A 275 30.45 3.12 -3.56
N LEU A 276 29.78 4.27 -3.63
CA LEU A 276 28.70 4.55 -4.57
C LEU A 276 28.59 6.06 -4.82
N ASP A 277 28.14 6.41 -6.03
CA ASP A 277 27.97 7.80 -6.47
C ASP A 277 26.59 8.37 -6.10
N ALA A 278 25.61 7.50 -5.86
CA ALA A 278 24.26 7.87 -5.46
C ALA A 278 23.58 6.75 -4.66
N LEU A 279 22.60 7.12 -3.83
CA LEU A 279 21.79 6.22 -3.00
C LEU A 279 20.30 6.49 -3.22
N VAL A 280 19.53 5.46 -3.52
CA VAL A 280 18.07 5.51 -3.49
C VAL A 280 17.57 4.78 -2.24
N VAL A 281 16.92 5.49 -1.33
CA VAL A 281 16.22 4.90 -0.19
C VAL A 281 14.80 4.55 -0.62
N ALA A 282 14.57 3.28 -0.93
CA ALA A 282 13.28 2.70 -1.34
C ALA A 282 12.66 1.86 -0.21
N ALA A 283 12.79 2.36 1.02
CA ALA A 283 12.31 1.72 2.25
C ALA A 283 11.35 2.64 3.01
N MET A 284 10.83 2.17 4.15
CA MET A 284 9.97 2.98 5.01
C MET A 284 10.73 4.21 5.55
N PRO A 285 10.02 5.34 5.83
CA PRO A 285 10.68 6.58 6.26
C PRO A 285 11.60 6.44 7.47
N ASN A 286 11.34 5.51 8.39
CA ASN A 286 12.25 5.27 9.52
C ASN A 286 13.65 4.83 9.09
N VAL A 287 13.78 4.14 7.95
CA VAL A 287 15.10 3.80 7.40
C VAL A 287 15.78 5.04 6.83
N LEU A 288 15.02 5.97 6.22
CA LEU A 288 15.55 7.26 5.80
C LEU A 288 16.00 8.08 7.02
N GLU A 289 15.15 8.18 8.04
CA GLU A 289 15.41 8.85 9.33
C GLU A 289 16.69 8.31 9.97
N ASP A 290 16.79 6.99 10.13
CA ASP A 290 17.93 6.32 10.76
C ASP A 290 19.25 6.54 10.00
N LEU A 291 19.20 6.56 8.66
CA LEU A 291 20.40 6.69 7.82
C LEU A 291 20.86 8.13 7.62
N THR A 292 19.94 9.09 7.64
CA THR A 292 20.21 10.46 7.17
C THR A 292 19.92 11.54 8.21
N GLY A 293 19.12 11.23 9.24
CA GLY A 293 18.58 12.22 10.16
C GLY A 293 17.46 13.09 9.59
N PHE A 294 17.00 12.85 8.36
CA PHE A 294 15.83 13.52 7.79
C PHE A 294 14.59 13.14 8.58
N GLU A 295 13.82 14.10 9.09
CA GLU A 295 12.58 13.85 9.85
C GLU A 295 11.38 13.74 8.90
N CYS A 296 10.62 12.65 8.98
CA CYS A 296 9.39 12.48 8.21
C CYS A 296 8.17 12.78 9.08
N ASP A 297 7.44 13.84 8.74
CA ASP A 297 6.24 14.26 9.49
C ASP A 297 4.99 13.42 9.19
N ILE A 298 5.04 12.53 8.18
CA ILE A 298 3.90 11.68 7.82
C ILE A 298 3.70 10.57 8.85
N ASP A 299 2.51 10.53 9.42
CA ASP A 299 2.06 9.43 10.27
C ASP A 299 1.67 8.18 9.46
N PHE A 300 2.01 7.01 10.00
CA PHE A 300 1.69 5.72 9.42
C PHE A 300 0.90 4.87 10.40
N GLN A 301 -0.04 4.11 9.86
CA GLN A 301 -0.77 3.08 10.58
C GLN A 301 -0.19 1.70 10.28
N GLY A 302 -0.22 0.84 11.29
CA GLY A 302 0.12 -0.56 11.17
C GLY A 302 -1.02 -1.38 10.57
N ALA A 303 -0.71 -2.58 10.10
CA ALA A 303 -1.69 -3.57 9.68
C ALA A 303 -1.36 -4.93 10.28
N VAL A 304 -2.40 -5.66 10.66
CA VAL A 304 -2.35 -7.09 10.94
C VAL A 304 -3.27 -7.78 9.95
N CYS A 305 -2.71 -8.73 9.21
CA CYS A 305 -3.41 -9.47 8.18
C CYS A 305 -3.16 -10.96 8.38
N ALA A 306 -4.23 -11.75 8.47
CA ALA A 306 -4.14 -13.20 8.45
C ALA A 306 -4.51 -13.72 7.06
N VAL A 307 -3.89 -14.82 6.66
CA VAL A 307 -4.30 -15.68 5.54
C VAL A 307 -4.74 -17.01 6.12
N LEU A 308 -6.02 -17.31 6.00
CA LEU A 308 -6.63 -18.57 6.40
C LEU A 308 -6.72 -19.47 5.18
N THR A 309 -6.21 -20.68 5.32
CA THR A 309 -6.43 -21.77 4.36
C THR A 309 -7.65 -22.58 4.83
N LEU A 310 -8.69 -22.62 4.01
CA LEU A 310 -9.97 -23.25 4.30
C LEU A 310 -10.22 -24.42 3.36
N SER A 311 -10.83 -25.49 3.89
CA SER A 311 -11.24 -26.66 3.10
C SER A 311 -12.51 -26.42 2.26
N GLU A 312 -13.29 -25.40 2.61
CA GLU A 312 -14.46 -24.93 1.86
C GLU A 312 -14.60 -23.41 1.93
N SER A 313 -15.36 -22.86 0.98
CA SER A 313 -15.60 -21.42 0.87
C SER A 313 -16.40 -20.88 2.06
N LEU A 314 -15.99 -19.73 2.60
CA LEU A 314 -16.75 -19.03 3.65
C LEU A 314 -17.95 -18.27 3.07
N MET A 315 -17.77 -17.67 1.90
CA MET A 315 -18.75 -16.81 1.22
C MET A 315 -19.00 -17.30 -0.21
N ASP A 316 -20.27 -17.44 -0.61
CA ASP A 316 -20.63 -18.02 -1.92
C ASP A 316 -19.90 -17.42 -3.13
N GLU A 317 -19.88 -16.09 -3.26
CA GLU A 317 -19.28 -15.39 -4.41
C GLU A 317 -18.56 -14.10 -4.02
N THR A 318 -18.57 -13.70 -2.73
CA THR A 318 -18.04 -12.39 -2.31
C THR A 318 -16.53 -12.45 -2.20
N TYR A 319 -15.84 -11.67 -3.02
CA TYR A 319 -14.39 -11.48 -2.95
C TYR A 319 -14.03 -10.55 -1.79
N TRP A 320 -14.66 -9.38 -1.71
CA TRP A 320 -14.31 -8.37 -0.71
C TRP A 320 -15.53 -8.02 0.15
N LEU A 321 -15.48 -8.36 1.43
CA LEU A 321 -16.52 -8.04 2.39
C LEU A 321 -16.02 -7.00 3.39
N ASN A 322 -16.61 -5.81 3.35
CA ASN A 322 -16.40 -4.84 4.42
C ASN A 322 -17.31 -5.18 5.60
N VAL A 323 -16.78 -5.05 6.82
CA VAL A 323 -17.43 -5.51 8.04
C VAL A 323 -17.88 -4.32 8.87
N ALA A 324 -19.20 -4.13 8.96
CA ALA A 324 -19.84 -3.25 9.94
C ALA A 324 -20.43 -4.09 11.09
N HIS A 325 -19.53 -4.76 11.81
CA HIS A 325 -19.81 -5.62 12.96
C HIS A 325 -18.83 -5.28 14.09
N ASP A 326 -19.15 -5.64 15.34
CA ASP A 326 -18.26 -5.44 16.50
C ASP A 326 -17.15 -6.51 16.52
N ALA A 327 -16.39 -6.57 15.43
CA ALA A 327 -15.27 -7.48 15.23
C ALA A 327 -13.94 -6.71 15.31
N PRO A 328 -12.83 -7.35 15.73
CA PRO A 328 -11.50 -6.74 15.78
C PRO A 328 -10.82 -6.65 14.39
N PHE A 329 -11.59 -6.73 13.31
CA PHE A 329 -11.14 -6.63 11.92
C PHE A 329 -12.18 -5.88 11.07
N GLY A 330 -11.69 -5.22 10.02
CA GLY A 330 -12.51 -4.34 9.18
C GLY A 330 -12.97 -4.97 7.86
N ALA A 331 -12.26 -6.01 7.41
CA ALA A 331 -12.54 -6.65 6.14
C ALA A 331 -12.20 -8.15 6.15
N LEU A 332 -13.01 -8.90 5.40
CA LEU A 332 -12.78 -10.28 5.01
C LEU A 332 -12.63 -10.30 3.50
N ILE A 333 -11.51 -10.82 2.99
CA ILE A 333 -11.24 -10.88 1.54
C ILE A 333 -11.04 -12.34 1.17
N GLU A 334 -12.07 -13.00 0.65
CA GLU A 334 -11.95 -14.36 0.16
C GLU A 334 -11.36 -14.34 -1.23
N HIS A 335 -10.02 -14.40 -1.26
CA HIS A 335 -9.21 -14.36 -2.47
C HIS A 335 -9.66 -15.39 -3.49
N THR A 336 -10.11 -16.55 -3.03
CA THR A 336 -10.53 -17.65 -3.92
C THR A 336 -11.88 -17.46 -4.59
N ASN A 337 -12.63 -16.41 -4.23
CA ASN A 337 -13.79 -15.93 -5.00
C ASN A 337 -13.39 -14.98 -6.14
N PHE A 338 -12.15 -14.49 -6.13
CA PHE A 338 -11.59 -13.64 -7.18
C PHE A 338 -10.66 -14.42 -8.11
N VAL A 339 -9.79 -15.26 -7.55
CA VAL A 339 -8.89 -16.15 -8.28
C VAL A 339 -9.22 -17.59 -7.90
N PRO A 340 -9.63 -18.46 -8.84
CA PRO A 340 -10.27 -19.72 -8.49
C PRO A 340 -9.35 -20.67 -7.69
N PRO A 341 -9.90 -21.48 -6.76
CA PRO A 341 -9.13 -22.32 -5.83
C PRO A 341 -8.24 -23.35 -6.54
N GLU A 342 -8.53 -23.72 -7.80
CA GLU A 342 -7.66 -24.60 -8.59
C GLU A 342 -6.24 -24.04 -8.78
N ARG A 343 -6.06 -22.70 -8.69
CA ARG A 343 -4.73 -22.08 -8.67
C ARG A 343 -3.97 -22.34 -7.39
N TYR A 344 -4.66 -22.65 -6.30
CA TYR A 344 -4.09 -22.85 -4.96
C TYR A 344 -4.18 -24.30 -4.51
N GLY A 345 -4.20 -25.25 -5.45
CA GLY A 345 -4.28 -26.68 -5.14
C GLY A 345 -5.67 -27.19 -4.73
N GLY A 346 -6.70 -26.34 -4.84
CA GLY A 346 -8.07 -26.62 -4.42
C GLY A 346 -8.45 -25.97 -3.08
N ASP A 347 -7.49 -25.35 -2.39
CA ASP A 347 -7.72 -24.70 -1.11
C ASP A 347 -8.46 -23.37 -1.31
N HIS A 348 -9.32 -23.01 -0.35
CA HIS A 348 -9.98 -21.70 -0.29
C HIS A 348 -9.15 -20.76 0.59
N LEU A 349 -8.86 -19.55 0.11
CA LEU A 349 -7.98 -18.61 0.80
C LEU A 349 -8.75 -17.36 1.22
N LEU A 350 -8.71 -17.08 2.53
CA LEU A 350 -9.41 -15.95 3.14
C LEU A 350 -8.42 -15.04 3.86
N TYR A 351 -8.37 -13.78 3.47
CA TYR A 351 -7.73 -12.75 4.26
C TYR A 351 -8.66 -12.21 5.34
N VAL A 352 -8.12 -12.00 6.53
CA VAL A 352 -8.75 -11.23 7.59
C VAL A 352 -7.85 -10.03 7.87
N ALA A 353 -8.37 -8.81 7.67
CA ALA A 353 -7.56 -7.60 7.67
C ALA A 353 -8.03 -6.57 8.70
N SER A 354 -7.07 -6.03 9.44
CA SER A 354 -7.30 -5.00 10.44
C SER A 354 -6.14 -4.01 10.49
N TYR A 355 -6.44 -2.76 10.81
CA TYR A 355 -5.46 -1.69 10.97
C TYR A 355 -5.23 -1.39 12.45
N VAL A 356 -4.01 -0.99 12.78
CA VAL A 356 -3.57 -0.64 14.13
C VAL A 356 -3.02 0.78 14.10
N GLN A 357 -3.51 1.65 14.98
CA GLN A 357 -3.08 3.04 15.12
C GLN A 357 -2.00 3.22 16.19
N SER A 358 -1.88 2.30 17.14
CA SER A 358 -0.89 2.34 18.20
C SER A 358 -0.32 0.96 18.55
N PRO A 359 1.00 0.83 18.82
CA PRO A 359 1.58 -0.39 19.36
C PRO A 359 0.97 -0.84 20.69
N GLU A 360 0.28 0.03 21.42
CA GLU A 360 -0.39 -0.32 22.68
C GLU A 360 -1.71 -1.07 22.49
N GLU A 361 -2.24 -1.11 21.27
CA GLU A 361 -3.48 -1.81 20.99
C GLU A 361 -3.35 -3.32 21.18
N TRP A 362 -4.45 -3.92 21.65
CA TRP A 362 -4.58 -5.37 21.87
C TRP A 362 -4.01 -6.16 20.68
N LEU A 363 -4.49 -5.87 19.47
CA LEU A 363 -4.16 -6.62 18.27
C LEU A 363 -2.65 -6.62 17.94
N TRP A 364 -1.93 -5.56 18.33
CA TRP A 364 -0.49 -5.47 18.14
C TRP A 364 0.30 -6.27 19.18
N GLN A 365 -0.19 -6.30 20.42
CA GLN A 365 0.46 -6.98 21.56
C GLN A 365 0.14 -8.47 21.63
N ALA A 366 -0.97 -8.88 21.03
CA ALA A 366 -1.46 -10.25 20.93
C ALA A 366 -0.43 -11.21 20.32
N ASP A 367 -0.30 -12.41 20.90
CA ASP A 367 0.31 -13.54 20.19
C ASP A 367 -0.63 -14.10 19.11
N GLU A 368 -0.10 -14.95 18.24
CA GLU A 368 -0.84 -15.44 17.07
C GLU A 368 -2.03 -16.32 17.45
N ASP A 369 -1.89 -17.18 18.47
CA ASP A 369 -2.96 -18.08 18.94
C ASP A 369 -4.16 -17.26 19.48
N GLU A 370 -3.90 -16.17 20.20
CA GLU A 370 -4.96 -15.32 20.75
C GLU A 370 -5.62 -14.45 19.66
N VAL A 371 -4.88 -13.98 18.65
CA VAL A 371 -5.47 -13.33 17.46
C VAL A 371 -6.36 -14.31 16.70
N GLU A 372 -5.84 -15.49 16.37
CA GLU A 372 -6.55 -16.54 15.65
C GLU A 372 -7.86 -16.90 16.35
N SER A 373 -7.78 -17.27 17.63
CA SER A 373 -8.95 -17.70 18.42
C SER A 373 -10.05 -16.64 18.40
N ARG A 374 -9.69 -15.36 18.60
CA ARG A 374 -10.66 -14.27 18.65
C ARG A 374 -11.22 -13.93 17.27
N TRP A 375 -10.41 -14.04 16.22
CA TRP A 375 -10.87 -13.77 14.86
C TRP A 375 -11.83 -14.86 14.38
N LEU A 376 -11.52 -16.14 14.63
CA LEU A 376 -12.41 -17.25 14.30
C LEU A 376 -13.73 -17.19 15.07
N GLU A 377 -13.69 -16.81 16.37
CA GLU A 377 -14.91 -16.59 17.16
C GLU A 377 -15.86 -15.58 16.48
N HIS A 378 -15.35 -14.41 16.09
CA HIS A 378 -16.16 -13.39 15.43
C HIS A 378 -16.58 -13.78 14.00
N ILE A 379 -15.77 -14.56 13.28
CA ILE A 379 -16.19 -15.14 11.99
C ILE A 379 -17.38 -16.09 12.21
N GLY A 380 -17.34 -16.95 13.22
CA GLY A 380 -18.47 -17.84 13.56
C GLY A 380 -19.73 -17.10 14.03
N GLU A 381 -19.58 -15.95 14.70
CA GLU A 381 -20.72 -15.06 15.00
C GLU A 381 -21.36 -14.49 13.73
N MET A 382 -20.53 -14.21 12.71
CA MET A 382 -20.97 -13.61 11.46
C MET A 382 -21.58 -14.63 10.49
N PHE A 383 -21.03 -15.84 10.46
CA PHE A 383 -21.36 -16.93 9.53
C PHE A 383 -21.76 -18.19 10.31
N PRO A 384 -23.06 -18.43 10.56
CA PRO A 384 -23.51 -19.53 11.42
C PRO A 384 -23.20 -20.95 10.94
N ASP A 385 -22.88 -21.10 9.65
CA ASP A 385 -22.49 -22.38 9.04
C ASP A 385 -20.96 -22.60 9.03
N PHE A 386 -20.18 -21.62 9.51
CA PHE A 386 -18.74 -21.75 9.71
C PHE A 386 -18.42 -22.68 10.88
N ASP A 387 -17.40 -23.53 10.70
CA ASP A 387 -16.87 -24.42 11.73
C ASP A 387 -15.34 -24.35 11.72
N ASP A 388 -14.72 -24.24 12.89
CA ASP A 388 -13.26 -24.16 13.03
C ASP A 388 -12.54 -25.38 12.39
N GLU A 389 -13.20 -26.54 12.28
CA GLU A 389 -12.67 -27.72 11.57
C GLU A 389 -12.42 -27.47 10.07
N GLN A 390 -13.00 -26.40 9.49
CA GLN A 390 -12.76 -25.99 8.10
C GLN A 390 -11.39 -25.32 7.92
N VAL A 391 -10.79 -24.80 9.00
CA VAL A 391 -9.53 -24.05 8.97
C VAL A 391 -8.35 -25.02 9.04
N GLU A 392 -7.57 -25.07 7.96
CA GLU A 392 -6.40 -25.96 7.86
C GLU A 392 -5.11 -25.29 8.34
N GLU A 393 -4.98 -23.98 8.09
CA GLU A 393 -3.81 -23.19 8.45
C GLU A 393 -4.19 -21.72 8.63
N VAL A 394 -3.56 -21.06 9.61
CA VAL A 394 -3.63 -19.61 9.81
C VAL A 394 -2.21 -19.05 9.78
N ARG A 395 -1.98 -18.07 8.90
CA ARG A 395 -0.69 -17.36 8.81
C ARG A 395 -0.90 -15.88 9.02
N ILE A 396 -0.27 -15.32 10.06
CA ILE A 396 -0.46 -13.92 10.46
C ILE A 396 0.78 -13.11 10.09
N SER A 397 0.56 -12.00 9.39
CA SER A 397 1.56 -10.99 9.06
C SER A 397 1.23 -9.67 9.74
N ARG A 398 2.27 -9.02 10.29
CA ARG A 398 2.17 -7.69 10.91
C ARG A 398 3.14 -6.74 10.21
N ASN A 399 2.68 -5.54 9.89
CA ASN A 399 3.55 -4.46 9.44
C ASN A 399 3.26 -3.20 10.26
N PRO A 400 4.26 -2.60 10.94
CA PRO A 400 4.06 -1.45 11.81
C PRO A 400 3.73 -0.15 11.04
N ARG A 401 4.02 -0.10 9.74
CA ARG A 401 3.82 1.06 8.87
C ARG A 401 3.32 0.58 7.50
N ALA A 402 2.08 0.10 7.46
CA ALA A 402 1.48 -0.49 6.26
C ALA A 402 0.86 0.57 5.33
N ALA A 403 0.42 1.69 5.89
CA ALA A 403 -0.22 2.76 5.13
C ALA A 403 0.02 4.14 5.76
N PRO A 404 0.14 5.22 4.97
CA PRO A 404 0.06 6.56 5.50
C PRO A 404 -1.34 6.84 6.05
N VAL A 405 -1.42 7.73 7.03
CA VAL A 405 -2.66 8.43 7.37
C VAL A 405 -2.69 9.68 6.49
N TYR A 406 -3.62 9.73 5.53
CA TYR A 406 -3.76 10.86 4.60
C TYR A 406 -4.50 12.01 5.27
N GLU A 407 -3.79 12.71 6.15
CA GLU A 407 -4.31 13.83 6.90
C GLU A 407 -4.49 15.08 6.05
N ARG A 408 -5.08 16.12 6.64
CA ARG A 408 -5.17 17.45 6.02
C ARG A 408 -3.78 18.10 5.98
N GLY A 409 -3.46 18.74 4.86
CA GLY A 409 -2.12 19.30 4.61
C GLY A 409 -1.05 18.23 4.33
N TYR A 410 -1.45 17.03 3.90
CA TYR A 410 -0.51 15.93 3.62
C TYR A 410 0.57 16.30 2.61
N LEU A 411 0.25 17.11 1.60
CA LEU A 411 1.20 17.44 0.54
C LEU A 411 2.41 18.25 1.04
N ASP A 412 2.26 19.01 2.13
CA ASP A 412 3.35 19.73 2.77
C ASP A 412 4.34 18.80 3.48
N MET A 413 3.91 17.57 3.84
CA MET A 413 4.72 16.56 4.53
C MET A 413 5.38 15.55 3.58
N VAL A 414 5.03 15.58 2.29
CA VAL A 414 5.56 14.65 1.29
C VAL A 414 7.08 14.78 1.19
N VAL A 415 7.76 13.64 1.29
CA VAL A 415 9.22 13.59 1.16
C VAL A 415 9.62 13.80 -0.31
N PRO A 416 10.49 14.78 -0.61
CA PRO A 416 11.00 14.99 -1.96
C PRO A 416 11.78 13.77 -2.49
N TYR A 417 11.72 13.55 -3.81
CA TYR A 417 12.50 12.48 -4.44
C TYR A 417 14.01 12.71 -4.41
N ASP A 418 14.44 13.96 -4.46
CA ASP A 418 15.85 14.38 -4.47
C ASP A 418 16.10 15.14 -3.17
N LEU A 419 17.01 14.62 -2.33
CA LEU A 419 17.29 15.13 -0.99
C LEU A 419 18.64 15.85 -0.94
N ALA A 420 19.09 16.41 -2.06
CA ALA A 420 20.37 17.12 -2.14
C ALA A 420 20.42 18.35 -1.22
N ASP A 421 19.32 19.06 -1.04
CA ASP A 421 19.25 20.27 -0.20
C ASP A 421 19.10 19.93 1.29
N GLU A 422 18.46 18.80 1.60
CA GLU A 422 18.10 18.39 2.96
C GLU A 422 19.13 17.44 3.60
N VAL A 423 19.79 16.61 2.80
CA VAL A 423 20.71 15.57 3.27
C VAL A 423 22.09 15.69 2.62
N ALA A 424 22.19 15.34 1.34
CA ALA A 424 23.46 15.21 0.62
C ALA A 424 23.23 15.05 -0.89
N ASP A 425 24.13 15.59 -1.71
CA ASP A 425 24.08 15.37 -3.16
C ASP A 425 24.21 13.87 -3.46
N GLY A 426 23.31 13.35 -4.29
CA GLY A 426 23.23 11.92 -4.59
C GLY A 426 22.32 11.10 -3.67
N VAL A 427 21.59 11.69 -2.72
CA VAL A 427 20.57 10.98 -1.92
C VAL A 427 19.17 11.18 -2.51
N TYR A 428 18.45 10.08 -2.72
CA TYR A 428 17.10 10.06 -3.27
C TYR A 428 16.15 9.21 -2.43
N TYR A 429 14.86 9.51 -2.47
CA TYR A 429 13.83 8.76 -1.73
C TYR A 429 12.70 8.29 -2.63
N ALA A 430 12.46 6.96 -2.65
CA ALA A 430 11.40 6.31 -3.43
C ALA A 430 10.40 5.54 -2.56
N GLY A 431 10.37 5.81 -1.26
CA GLY A 431 9.51 5.09 -0.31
C GLY A 431 8.06 5.61 -0.26
N MET A 432 7.30 5.09 0.71
CA MET A 432 5.86 5.30 0.80
C MET A 432 5.45 6.76 1.12
N ALA A 433 6.36 7.58 1.66
CA ALA A 433 6.12 8.99 1.94
C ALA A 433 6.34 9.93 0.71
N SER A 434 6.60 9.35 -0.47
CA SER A 434 6.82 10.12 -1.70
C SER A 434 5.52 10.48 -2.41
N ARG A 435 5.59 11.47 -3.31
CA ARG A 435 4.42 12.04 -4.00
C ARG A 435 3.58 11.03 -4.78
N ALA A 436 4.20 10.01 -5.36
CA ALA A 436 3.50 8.97 -6.15
C ALA A 436 2.56 8.08 -5.32
N GLN A 437 2.62 8.17 -3.99
CA GLN A 437 1.76 7.43 -3.08
C GLN A 437 0.61 8.27 -2.53
N TYR A 438 0.48 9.51 -3.00
CA TYR A 438 -0.66 10.38 -2.71
C TYR A 438 -1.67 10.34 -3.86
N PRO A 439 -2.99 10.42 -3.57
CA PRO A 439 -3.63 10.40 -2.25
C PRO A 439 -4.05 8.99 -1.80
N GLU A 440 -3.67 7.93 -2.50
CA GLU A 440 -3.85 6.54 -2.08
C GLU A 440 -2.61 5.73 -2.50
N ARG A 441 -2.14 4.87 -1.60
CA ARG A 441 -0.95 4.05 -1.82
C ARG A 441 -1.24 2.91 -2.79
N SER A 442 -0.23 2.55 -3.57
CA SER A 442 -0.33 1.42 -4.49
C SER A 442 1.04 0.85 -4.86
N LEU A 443 1.04 -0.36 -5.42
CA LEU A 443 2.24 -0.96 -6.02
C LEU A 443 2.68 -0.17 -7.25
N ASN A 444 1.73 0.34 -8.05
CA ASN A 444 2.01 1.25 -9.15
C ASN A 444 2.70 2.54 -8.69
N GLY A 445 2.23 3.15 -7.59
CA GLY A 445 2.89 4.29 -6.97
C GLY A 445 4.32 3.99 -6.55
N GLY A 446 4.61 2.75 -6.15
CA GLY A 446 5.97 2.28 -5.83
C GLY A 446 6.86 2.24 -7.06
N VAL A 447 6.35 1.68 -8.17
CA VAL A 447 7.06 1.67 -9.46
C VAL A 447 7.34 3.09 -9.94
N LEU A 448 6.33 3.97 -9.89
CA LEU A 448 6.46 5.39 -10.26
C LEU A 448 7.53 6.11 -9.42
N ALA A 449 7.53 5.91 -8.10
CA ALA A 449 8.52 6.51 -7.21
C ALA A 449 9.95 6.03 -7.54
N GLY A 450 10.11 4.73 -7.78
CA GLY A 450 11.41 4.18 -8.20
C GLY A 450 11.87 4.73 -9.54
N PHE A 451 10.95 4.88 -10.50
CA PHE A 451 11.24 5.43 -11.81
C PHE A 451 11.62 6.91 -11.77
N GLU A 452 10.92 7.71 -10.98
CA GLU A 452 11.20 9.14 -10.81
C GLU A 452 12.61 9.36 -10.25
N CYS A 453 13.02 8.59 -9.24
CA CYS A 453 14.40 8.65 -8.72
C CYS A 453 15.42 8.24 -9.79
N ALA A 454 15.16 7.16 -10.53
CA ALA A 454 16.06 6.69 -11.58
C ALA A 454 16.24 7.74 -12.70
N ASP A 455 15.16 8.38 -13.12
CA ASP A 455 15.17 9.39 -14.17
C ASP A 455 15.91 10.65 -13.74
N ARG A 456 15.72 11.12 -12.49
CA ARG A 456 16.48 12.26 -11.94
C ARG A 456 17.98 11.99 -11.86
N ILE A 457 18.38 10.79 -11.44
CA ILE A 457 19.80 10.39 -11.42
C ILE A 457 20.39 10.43 -12.84
N ALA A 458 19.65 9.91 -13.82
CA ALA A 458 20.08 9.89 -15.22
C ALA A 458 20.21 11.31 -15.82
N GLU A 459 19.31 12.24 -15.46
CA GLU A 459 19.36 13.63 -15.93
C GLU A 459 20.55 14.43 -15.40
N LYS A 460 21.08 14.07 -14.22
CA LYS A 460 22.27 14.70 -13.62
C LYS A 460 23.61 14.11 -14.12
N SER A 461 23.57 13.03 -14.92
CA SER A 461 24.74 12.20 -15.27
C SER A 461 25.46 12.58 -16.57
#